data_AF-A0A2T6IF66-F1
#
_entry.id   AF-A0A2T6IF66-F1
#
_cell.length_a   1.000
_cell.length_b   1.000
_cell.length_c   1.000
_cell.angle_alpha   90.00
_cell.angle_beta   90.00
_cell.angle_gamma   90.00
#
_symmetry.space_group_name_H-M   'P 1'
#
loop_
_entity.id
_entity.type
_entity.pdbx_description
1 polymer ?
#
loop_
_entity_poly.entity_id
_entity_poly.type
_entity_poly.pdbx_seq_one_letter_code
_entity_poly.pdbx_strand_id
1 'polypeptide(L)'
;MAFSPCCGFLAACSSTGTTHLYKLAASWTGGEQKRSRERYRALGGTRSAEEKADVGAAQKPDRRAEEANAEPEKDALKASLQFFEKLSPYFHTEWSFAQWRLPSKDCAAICAFSQNLPNTLFVVSAEGSFFQLRFDPLSGGAMTKLHAERLEAF
;
A
#
# COMPACT_ATOMS: atom_id res chain seq x y z
N MET A 1 -3.76 5.17 -10.08
CA MET A 1 -4.42 5.04 -8.76
C MET A 1 -3.75 3.90 -8.00
N ALA A 2 -3.78 3.90 -6.67
CA ALA A 2 -3.21 2.85 -5.83
C ALA A 2 -4.04 2.65 -4.55
N PHE A 3 -4.13 1.42 -4.04
CA PHE A 3 -4.74 1.12 -2.74
C PHE A 3 -3.66 1.03 -1.65
N SER A 4 -4.00 1.47 -0.44
CA SER A 4 -3.13 1.24 0.70
C SER A 4 -3.09 -0.25 1.06
N PRO A 5 -1.99 -0.76 1.68
CA PRO A 5 -1.85 -2.19 1.98
C PRO A 5 -3.00 -2.79 2.81
N CYS A 6 -3.68 -1.99 3.62
CA CYS A 6 -4.82 -2.40 4.44
C CYS A 6 -6.19 -2.02 3.85
N CYS A 7 -6.24 -1.59 2.58
CA CYS A 7 -7.46 -1.15 1.89
C CYS A 7 -8.26 -0.05 2.64
N GLY A 8 -7.59 0.73 3.49
CA GLY A 8 -8.21 1.84 4.21
C GLY A 8 -8.19 3.16 3.41
N PHE A 9 -7.36 3.24 2.39
CA PHE A 9 -7.20 4.44 1.57
C PHE A 9 -7.02 4.11 0.09
N LEU A 10 -7.49 5.00 -0.77
CA LEU A 10 -7.27 5.02 -2.22
C LEU A 10 -6.55 6.31 -2.59
N ALA A 11 -5.43 6.22 -3.30
CA ALA A 11 -4.71 7.36 -3.86
C ALA A 11 -4.93 7.45 -5.37
N ALA A 12 -5.13 8.66 -5.89
CA ALA A 12 -5.34 8.93 -7.31
C ALA A 12 -4.61 10.20 -7.74
N CYS A 13 -3.85 10.13 -8.84
CA CYS A 13 -3.29 11.31 -9.49
C CYS A 13 -4.28 11.83 -10.54
N SER A 14 -4.55 13.14 -10.50
CA SER A 14 -5.32 13.88 -11.48
C SER A 14 -4.43 14.32 -12.66
N SER A 15 -5.04 14.58 -13.82
CA SER A 15 -4.39 15.21 -14.97
C SER A 15 -3.92 16.65 -14.68
N THR A 16 -4.47 17.29 -13.65
CA THR A 16 -4.10 18.66 -13.23
C THR A 16 -2.87 18.72 -12.31
N GLY A 17 -2.23 17.57 -12.07
CA GLY A 17 -1.04 17.45 -11.21
C GLY A 17 -1.36 17.38 -9.71
N THR A 18 -2.62 17.20 -9.33
CA THR A 18 -3.01 16.97 -7.92
C THR A 18 -3.13 15.49 -7.63
N THR A 19 -2.48 15.04 -6.56
CA THR A 19 -2.67 13.71 -5.99
C THR A 19 -3.68 13.78 -4.86
N HIS A 20 -4.75 13.02 -4.99
CA HIS A 20 -5.85 12.92 -4.05
C HIS A 20 -5.77 11.61 -3.27
N LEU A 21 -6.13 11.66 -2.00
CA LEU A 21 -6.32 10.51 -1.12
C LEU A 21 -7.78 10.46 -0.69
N TYR A 22 -8.37 9.27 -0.72
CA TYR A 22 -9.74 9.01 -0.30
C TYR A 22 -9.73 7.96 0.80
N LYS A 23 -10.55 8.16 1.83
CA LYS A 23 -10.73 7.19 2.91
C LYS A 23 -11.78 6.18 2.49
N LEU A 24 -11.48 4.90 2.63
CA LEU A 24 -12.39 3.81 2.29
C LEU A 24 -13.16 3.37 3.53
N ALA A 25 -14.49 3.26 3.41
CA ALA A 25 -15.33 2.76 4.50
C ALA A 25 -15.02 1.27 4.72
N ALA A 26 -14.46 0.94 5.88
CA ALA A 26 -14.18 -0.43 6.25
C ALA A 26 -15.50 -1.18 6.50
N SER A 27 -15.96 -1.97 5.53
CA SER A 27 -16.94 -3.04 5.78
C SER A 27 -16.29 -4.42 5.84
N TRP A 28 -14.96 -4.49 5.96
CA TRP A 28 -14.26 -5.77 6.11
C TRP A 28 -14.25 -6.20 7.57
N THR A 29 -15.16 -7.10 7.92
CA THR A 29 -15.23 -7.78 9.22
C THR A 29 -13.91 -8.47 9.57
N GLY A 30 -13.46 -8.27 10.80
CA GLY A 30 -12.13 -8.60 11.31
C GLY A 30 -11.64 -10.02 11.02
N GLY A 31 -10.39 -10.10 10.55
CA GLY A 31 -9.64 -11.35 10.45
C GLY A 31 -8.23 -11.17 9.86
N GLU A 32 -8.08 -10.32 8.84
CA GLU A 32 -6.82 -10.23 8.05
C GLU A 32 -5.73 -9.32 8.68
N GLN A 33 -6.12 -8.45 9.63
CA GLN A 33 -5.25 -7.38 10.16
C GLN A 33 -4.05 -7.89 10.97
N LYS A 34 -4.16 -9.08 11.59
CA LYS A 34 -3.05 -9.73 12.30
C LYS A 34 -1.97 -10.24 11.34
N ARG A 35 -2.40 -10.84 10.23
CA ARG A 35 -1.55 -11.46 9.20
C ARG A 35 -0.76 -10.43 8.37
N SER A 36 -1.28 -9.21 8.21
CA SER A 36 -0.56 -8.13 7.52
C SER A 36 0.56 -7.51 8.37
N ARG A 37 0.36 -7.36 9.69
CA ARG A 37 1.39 -6.89 10.62
C ARG A 37 2.54 -7.89 10.77
N GLU A 38 2.22 -9.18 10.82
CA GLU A 38 3.20 -10.26 10.92
C GLU A 38 4.03 -10.38 9.64
N ARG A 39 3.42 -10.27 8.45
CA ARG A 39 4.15 -10.24 7.17
C ARG A 39 5.10 -9.05 7.04
N TYR A 40 4.71 -7.87 7.52
CA TYR A 40 5.58 -6.69 7.54
C TYR A 40 6.78 -6.86 8.48
N ARG A 41 6.60 -7.49 9.64
CA ARG A 41 7.71 -7.81 10.55
C ARG A 41 8.64 -8.89 10.00
N ALA A 42 8.11 -9.87 9.27
CA ALA A 42 8.89 -10.96 8.68
C ALA A 42 9.81 -10.50 7.53
N LEU A 43 9.49 -9.39 6.85
CA LEU A 43 10.31 -8.82 5.76
C LEU A 43 11.42 -7.88 6.24
N GLY A 44 11.44 -7.50 7.53
CA GLY A 44 12.42 -6.57 8.13
C GLY A 44 13.59 -7.24 8.86
N GLY A 45 13.99 -8.45 8.47
CA GLY A 45 15.06 -9.21 9.12
C GLY A 45 16.46 -8.70 8.77
N THR A 46 17.06 -7.96 9.70
CA THR A 46 18.49 -7.60 9.76
C THR A 46 19.40 -8.84 9.75
N ARG A 47 20.43 -8.83 8.88
CA ARG A 47 21.68 -9.60 9.03
C ARG A 47 22.60 -8.80 10.00
N SER A 48 23.41 -9.36 10.90
CA SER A 48 24.31 -10.51 10.79
C SER A 48 24.80 -11.02 12.17
N ALA A 49 25.12 -12.33 12.22
CA ALA A 49 26.12 -13.08 13.03
C ALA A 49 26.14 -12.90 14.57
N GLU A 50 26.17 -13.95 15.41
CA GLU A 50 27.28 -14.92 15.50
C GLU A 50 26.88 -16.30 16.08
N GLU A 51 27.74 -17.27 15.79
CA GLU A 51 27.67 -18.73 15.88
C GLU A 51 28.03 -19.32 17.27
N LYS A 52 27.38 -20.42 17.69
CA LYS A 52 28.04 -21.70 18.07
C LYS A 52 27.10 -22.85 18.46
N ALA A 53 27.59 -24.05 18.14
CA ALA A 53 27.00 -25.38 18.08
C ALA A 53 26.59 -26.03 19.43
N ASP A 54 25.71 -27.04 19.40
CA ASP A 54 26.02 -28.43 19.83
C ASP A 54 24.84 -29.42 19.58
N VAL A 55 25.20 -30.70 19.55
CA VAL A 55 24.64 -31.93 18.95
C VAL A 55 23.39 -32.54 19.62
N GLY A 56 22.54 -33.27 18.87
CA GLY A 56 21.54 -34.17 19.49
C GLY A 56 20.48 -34.85 18.59
N ALA A 57 20.86 -35.98 17.98
CA ALA A 57 20.11 -37.15 17.48
C ALA A 57 18.55 -37.25 17.37
N ALA A 58 18.12 -37.76 16.20
CA ALA A 58 17.18 -38.87 15.90
C ALA A 58 15.64 -38.73 16.07
N GLN A 59 14.88 -38.78 14.95
CA GLN A 59 14.02 -39.90 14.49
C GLN A 59 13.08 -39.50 13.32
N LYS A 60 12.66 -40.50 12.52
CA LYS A 60 12.05 -40.49 11.16
C LYS A 60 10.50 -40.71 11.22
N PRO A 61 9.74 -40.88 10.12
CA PRO A 61 8.93 -39.89 9.39
C PRO A 61 7.41 -40.22 9.34
N ASP A 62 6.71 -39.58 8.38
CA ASP A 62 5.41 -39.90 7.74
C ASP A 62 4.17 -39.12 8.20
N ARG A 63 3.66 -38.27 7.29
CA ARG A 63 2.35 -38.45 6.62
C ARG A 63 2.06 -37.35 5.58
N ARG A 64 2.04 -37.77 4.31
CA ARG A 64 1.12 -37.43 3.20
C ARG A 64 0.49 -36.02 3.23
N ALA A 65 0.94 -35.14 2.33
CA ALA A 65 0.21 -33.95 1.93
C ALA A 65 -0.23 -34.10 0.46
N GLU A 66 -1.55 -34.13 0.29
CA GLU A 66 -2.25 -34.16 -1.00
C GLU A 66 -2.22 -32.76 -1.63
N GLU A 67 -1.98 -32.73 -2.93
CA GLU A 67 -1.94 -31.54 -3.79
C GLU A 67 -3.31 -30.85 -3.79
N ALA A 68 -3.34 -29.56 -3.43
CA ALA A 68 -4.50 -28.70 -3.66
C ALA A 68 -4.14 -27.66 -4.73
N ASN A 69 -4.70 -27.90 -5.91
CA ASN A 69 -4.60 -27.11 -7.12
C ASN A 69 -5.06 -25.66 -6.89
N ALA A 70 -4.33 -24.70 -7.45
CA ALA A 70 -4.55 -23.27 -7.32
C ALA A 70 -5.52 -22.76 -8.39
N GLU A 71 -6.53 -21.96 -7.99
CA GLU A 71 -7.19 -20.93 -8.81
C GLU A 71 -7.88 -19.90 -7.87
N PRO A 72 -7.20 -18.85 -7.36
CA PRO A 72 -7.82 -17.83 -6.51
C PRO A 72 -8.17 -16.51 -7.23
N GLU A 73 -8.02 -16.42 -8.55
CA GLU A 73 -7.93 -15.10 -9.22
C GLU A 73 -9.28 -14.42 -9.49
N LYS A 74 -10.34 -15.19 -9.78
CA LYS A 74 -11.65 -14.64 -10.19
C LYS A 74 -12.49 -14.11 -9.03
N ASP A 75 -12.36 -14.71 -7.86
CA ASP A 75 -13.11 -14.30 -6.67
C ASP A 75 -12.51 -13.05 -6.01
N ALA A 76 -11.19 -12.89 -6.08
CA ALA A 76 -10.52 -11.67 -5.64
C ALA A 76 -10.93 -10.46 -6.50
N LEU A 77 -11.05 -10.61 -7.82
CA LEU A 77 -11.52 -9.54 -8.70
C LEU A 77 -12.97 -9.15 -8.42
N LYS A 78 -13.87 -10.13 -8.25
CA LYS A 78 -15.28 -9.87 -7.91
C LYS A 78 -15.44 -9.21 -6.54
N ALA A 79 -14.65 -9.64 -5.55
CA ALA A 79 -14.62 -9.02 -4.23
C ALA A 79 -14.12 -7.57 -4.30
N SER A 80 -13.09 -7.30 -5.13
CA SER A 80 -12.60 -5.94 -5.36
C SER A 80 -13.64 -5.05 -6.05
N LEU A 81 -14.39 -5.58 -7.02
CA LEU A 81 -15.47 -4.86 -7.72
C LEU A 81 -16.67 -4.54 -6.81
N GLN A 82 -17.12 -5.50 -6.00
CA GLN A 82 -18.20 -5.30 -5.03
C GLN A 82 -17.83 -4.31 -3.91
N PHE A 83 -16.52 -4.11 -3.66
CA PHE A 83 -16.03 -3.09 -2.74
C PHE A 83 -16.20 -1.67 -3.29
N PHE A 84 -16.11 -1.48 -4.62
CA PHE A 84 -16.37 -0.19 -5.25
C PHE A 84 -17.84 0.22 -5.18
N GLU A 85 -18.77 -0.73 -5.27
CA GLU A 85 -20.21 -0.44 -5.21
C GLU A 85 -20.69 0.03 -3.82
N LYS A 86 -19.92 -0.24 -2.77
CA LYS A 86 -20.20 0.20 -1.39
C LYS A 86 -19.38 1.41 -0.95
N LEU A 87 -18.65 2.05 -1.88
CA LEU A 87 -18.10 3.37 -1.63
C LEU A 87 -19.26 4.30 -1.24
N SER A 88 -19.17 4.81 -0.02
CA SER A 88 -20.24 5.47 0.70
C SER A 88 -20.80 6.69 -0.06
N PRO A 89 -22.01 7.17 0.30
CA PRO A 89 -22.66 8.33 -0.35
C PRO A 89 -21.84 9.64 -0.36
N TYR A 90 -20.70 9.67 0.34
CA TYR A 90 -19.72 10.75 0.38
C TYR A 90 -19.05 11.06 -0.97
N PHE A 91 -19.17 10.15 -1.96
CA PHE A 91 -18.70 10.39 -3.32
C PHE A 91 -19.47 11.50 -4.06
N HIS A 92 -20.55 12.03 -3.50
CA HIS A 92 -21.33 13.09 -4.14
C HIS A 92 -20.96 14.52 -3.69
N THR A 93 -20.18 14.76 -2.62
CA THR A 93 -19.88 16.15 -2.18
C THR A 93 -18.54 16.43 -1.48
N GLU A 94 -17.65 15.48 -1.20
CA GLU A 94 -16.42 15.80 -0.44
C GLU A 94 -15.17 15.96 -1.32
N TRP A 95 -14.45 17.07 -1.07
CA TRP A 95 -13.04 17.20 -1.43
C TRP A 95 -12.26 15.94 -0.98
N SER A 96 -11.23 15.54 -1.72
CA SER A 96 -10.36 14.43 -1.33
C SER A 96 -9.93 14.52 0.13
N PHE A 97 -9.97 13.40 0.88
CA PHE A 97 -9.59 13.32 2.29
C PHE A 97 -8.23 13.98 2.56
N ALA A 98 -7.23 13.72 1.71
CA ALA A 98 -5.99 14.49 1.70
C ALA A 98 -5.56 14.78 0.28
N GLN A 99 -4.77 15.84 0.08
CA GLN A 99 -4.28 16.23 -1.25
C GLN A 99 -2.86 16.80 -1.22
N TRP A 100 -2.19 16.64 -2.35
CA TRP A 100 -0.91 17.29 -2.63
C TRP A 100 -0.84 17.67 -4.10
N ARG A 101 -0.25 18.82 -4.40
CA ARG A 101 -0.11 19.29 -5.77
C ARG A 101 1.36 19.32 -6.18
N LEU A 102 1.63 18.79 -7.37
CA LEU A 102 2.93 18.90 -8.02
C LEU A 102 3.34 20.37 -8.16
N PRO A 103 4.64 20.68 -8.02
CA PRO A 103 5.15 22.01 -8.32
C PRO A 103 4.90 22.42 -9.78
N SER A 104 5.08 21.47 -10.71
CA SER A 104 4.76 21.63 -12.13
C SER A 104 3.25 21.50 -12.33
N LYS A 105 2.66 22.50 -13.00
CA LYS A 105 1.23 22.48 -13.34
C LYS A 105 0.99 21.50 -14.50
N ASP A 106 -0.18 20.86 -14.49
CA ASP A 106 -0.68 20.05 -15.62
C ASP A 106 0.26 18.91 -16.05
N CYS A 107 0.97 18.34 -15.07
CA CYS A 107 1.88 17.22 -15.26
C CYS A 107 1.24 15.92 -14.79
N ALA A 108 1.27 14.89 -15.65
CA ALA A 108 0.80 13.56 -15.30
C ALA A 108 1.70 12.92 -14.24
N ALA A 109 1.12 12.08 -13.38
CA ALA A 109 1.86 11.37 -12.35
C ALA A 109 1.27 10.00 -12.04
N ILE A 110 2.11 9.16 -11.44
CA ILE A 110 1.72 7.91 -10.81
C ILE A 110 2.04 7.97 -9.33
N CYS A 111 1.30 7.21 -8.52
CA CYS A 111 1.49 7.16 -7.08
C CYS A 111 1.45 5.72 -6.55
N ALA A 112 2.16 5.48 -5.45
CA ALA A 112 2.15 4.22 -4.72
C ALA A 112 2.27 4.45 -3.22
N PHE A 113 1.62 3.62 -2.41
CA PHE A 113 1.83 3.64 -0.96
C PHE A 113 3.17 2.99 -0.60
N SER A 114 3.86 3.56 0.38
CA SER A 114 5.07 2.93 0.90
C SER A 114 4.75 1.59 1.55
N GLN A 115 5.62 0.60 1.31
CA GLN A 115 5.57 -0.72 1.93
C GLN A 115 6.38 -0.83 3.22
N ASN A 116 6.97 0.26 3.72
CA ASN A 116 7.74 0.22 4.97
C ASN A 116 7.49 1.45 5.85
N LEU A 117 7.05 2.56 5.27
CA LEU A 117 6.82 3.81 5.98
C LEU A 117 5.31 4.04 6.20
N PRO A 118 4.87 4.28 7.44
CA PRO A 118 3.46 4.51 7.72
C PRO A 118 2.99 5.82 7.09
N ASN A 119 1.73 5.83 6.63
CA ASN A 119 1.04 7.02 6.11
C ASN A 119 1.86 7.80 5.07
N THR A 120 2.58 7.06 4.23
CA THR A 120 3.51 7.62 3.25
C THR A 120 3.09 7.22 1.84
N LEU A 121 3.06 8.19 0.95
CA LEU A 121 2.76 8.03 -0.47
C LEU A 121 3.97 8.49 -1.28
N PHE A 122 4.38 7.68 -2.25
CA PHE A 122 5.34 8.05 -3.27
C PHE A 122 4.61 8.54 -4.51
N VAL A 123 5.11 9.61 -5.12
CA VAL A 123 4.59 10.18 -6.37
C VAL A 123 5.74 10.37 -7.34
N VAL A 124 5.57 9.89 -8.57
CA VAL A 124 6.51 10.11 -9.67
C VAL A 124 5.77 10.85 -10.77
N SER A 125 6.28 12.02 -11.15
CA SER A 125 5.74 12.80 -12.26
C SER A 125 6.33 12.35 -13.60
N ALA A 126 5.62 12.62 -14.69
CA ALA A 126 6.07 12.36 -16.06
C ALA A 126 7.35 13.14 -16.43
N GLU A 127 7.64 14.24 -15.72
CA GLU A 127 8.89 15.00 -15.87
C GLU A 127 10.09 14.32 -15.22
N GLY A 128 9.89 13.18 -14.54
CA GLY A 128 10.94 12.48 -13.80
C GLY A 128 11.17 13.04 -12.39
N SER A 129 10.21 13.74 -11.79
CA SER A 129 10.35 14.17 -10.39
C SER A 129 9.74 13.12 -9.44
N PHE A 130 10.52 12.65 -8.49
CA PHE A 130 10.10 11.77 -7.40
C PHE A 130 9.80 12.58 -6.14
N PHE A 131 8.71 12.22 -5.44
CA PHE A 131 8.31 12.82 -4.19
C PHE A 131 7.91 11.76 -3.16
N GLN A 132 8.38 11.95 -1.93
CA GLN A 132 7.86 11.26 -0.76
C GLN A 132 6.94 12.20 0.02
N LEU A 133 5.69 11.79 0.19
CA LEU A 133 4.65 12.56 0.85
C LEU A 133 4.17 11.82 2.08
N ARG A 134 3.90 12.55 3.17
CA ARG A 134 3.25 12.03 4.38
C ARG A 134 1.89 12.68 4.56
N PHE A 135 0.89 11.87 4.84
CA PHE A 135 -0.47 12.33 5.13
C PHE A 135 -0.86 12.06 6.59
N ASP A 136 -1.81 12.82 7.12
CA ASP A 136 -2.43 12.54 8.41
C ASP A 136 -3.60 11.56 8.19
N PRO A 137 -3.55 10.31 8.73
CA PRO A 137 -4.63 9.33 8.55
C PRO A 137 -5.90 9.65 9.35
N LEU A 138 -5.85 10.60 10.29
CA LEU A 138 -6.98 11.01 11.12
C LEU A 138 -7.68 12.23 10.53
N SER A 139 -6.92 13.31 10.31
CA SER A 139 -7.47 14.61 9.90
C SER A 139 -7.41 14.86 8.39
N GLY A 140 -6.57 14.13 7.66
CA GLY A 140 -6.40 14.32 6.21
C GLY A 140 -5.73 15.66 5.88
N GLY A 141 -6.29 16.38 4.90
CA GLY A 141 -5.84 17.73 4.53
C GLY A 141 -4.63 17.78 3.59
N ALA A 142 -3.80 18.81 3.71
CA ALA A 142 -2.61 18.97 2.87
C ALA A 142 -1.53 17.95 3.28
N MET A 143 -0.98 17.21 2.31
CA MET A 143 0.14 16.28 2.60
C MET A 143 1.46 17.04 2.70
N THR A 144 2.34 16.56 3.58
CA THR A 144 3.68 17.12 3.79
C THR A 144 4.69 16.43 2.88
N LYS A 145 5.44 17.21 2.11
CA LYS A 145 6.59 16.72 1.32
C LYS A 145 7.78 16.46 2.23
N LEU A 146 8.21 15.19 2.30
CA LEU A 146 9.38 14.77 3.09
C LEU A 146 10.66 14.74 2.26
N HIS A 147 10.54 14.33 0.98
CA HIS A 147 11.68 14.20 0.08
C HIS A 147 11.28 14.56 -1.35
N ALA A 148 12.24 15.04 -2.13
CA ALA A 148 12.09 15.32 -3.56
C ALA A 148 13.42 15.08 -4.27
N GLU A 149 13.36 14.38 -5.40
CA GLU A 149 14.52 14.03 -6.23
C GLU A 149 14.14 14.09 -7.70
N ARG A 150 15.09 14.40 -8.58
CA ARG A 150 14.92 14.28 -10.02
C ARG A 150 15.57 12.99 -10.50
N LEU A 151 14.76 12.14 -11.10
CA LEU A 151 15.16 10.89 -11.72
C LEU A 151 15.75 11.19 -13.10
N GLU A 152 17.00 10.81 -13.30
CA GLU A 152 17.67 10.90 -14.61
C GLU A 152 17.58 9.55 -15.34
N ALA A 153 17.42 9.61 -16.66
CA ALA A 153 17.54 8.44 -17.51
C ALA A 153 19.02 8.25 -17.85
N PHE A 154 19.55 7.05 -17.56
CA PHE A 154 20.91 6.64 -17.93
C PHE A 154 21.02 6.31 -19.42
#